data_AF-A0A699QI51-F1
#
_entry.id   AF-A0A699QI51-F1
#
_cell.length_a   1.000
_cell.length_b   1.000
_cell.length_c   1.000
_cell.angle_alpha   90.00
_cell.angle_beta   90.00
_cell.angle_gamma   90.00
#
_symmetry.space_group_name_H-M   'P 1'
#
loop_
_entity.id
_entity.type
_entity.pdbx_description
1 polymer ?
#
loop_
_entity_poly.entity_id
_entity_poly.type
_entity_poly.pdbx_seq_one_letter_code
_entity_poly.pdbx_strand_id
1 'polypeptide(L)'
;MSINIHKSHLLGIRVSDVSVSEAANWIGCSVMKALFRYLGIMVGGNMSLVREWDESIAKLKKKLSKCKLKTLSVGGRLTLLKAVLGLTSIYNMSLFKAKRKIAWVKWSKVLASKKFGGLGVSSFFALNRALIFKW
;
A
#
# COMPACT_ATOMS: atom_id res chain seq x y z
N MET A 1 -20.31 -20.38 -18.73
CA MET A 1 -19.36 -19.25 -18.65
C MET A 1 -18.20 -19.57 -19.59
N SER A 2 -18.12 -18.92 -20.76
CA SER A 2 -17.09 -19.18 -21.77
C SER A 2 -15.88 -18.28 -21.50
N ILE A 3 -14.69 -18.87 -21.35
CA ILE A 3 -13.44 -18.16 -21.12
C ILE A 3 -12.76 -17.95 -22.48
N ASN A 4 -12.46 -16.70 -22.83
CA ASN A 4 -11.72 -16.37 -24.05
C ASN A 4 -10.22 -16.61 -23.82
N ILE A 5 -9.74 -17.77 -24.27
CA ILE A 5 -8.36 -18.22 -24.06
C ILE A 5 -7.34 -17.28 -24.72
N HIS A 6 -7.65 -16.68 -25.87
CA HIS A 6 -6.76 -15.75 -26.57
C HIS A 6 -6.53 -14.43 -25.83
N LYS A 7 -7.42 -14.06 -24.89
CA LYS A 7 -7.28 -12.88 -24.03
C LYS A 7 -6.87 -13.24 -22.60
N SER A 8 -6.72 -14.54 -22.32
CA SER A 8 -6.41 -15.04 -20.99
C SER A 8 -4.93 -15.35 -20.86
N HIS A 9 -4.36 -14.97 -19.71
CA HIS A 9 -2.98 -15.29 -19.37
C HIS A 9 -2.90 -15.94 -17.99
N LEU A 10 -2.01 -16.93 -17.85
CA LEU A 10 -1.76 -17.60 -16.58
C LEU A 10 -0.57 -16.96 -15.86
N LEU A 11 -0.73 -16.70 -14.57
CA LEU A 11 0.33 -16.19 -13.69
C LEU A 11 0.49 -17.09 -12.47
N GLY A 12 1.69 -17.63 -12.26
CA GLY A 12 2.04 -18.35 -11.04
C GLY A 12 2.47 -17.40 -9.93
N ILE A 13 1.83 -17.48 -8.77
CA ILE A 13 2.25 -16.76 -7.57
C ILE A 13 3.02 -17.73 -6.66
N ARG A 14 4.34 -17.55 -6.55
CA ARG A 14 5.24 -18.42 -5.74
C ARG A 14 5.27 -19.89 -6.21
N VAL A 15 5.07 -20.11 -7.50
CA VAL A 15 5.19 -21.41 -8.17
C VAL A 15 6.33 -21.32 -9.18
N SER A 16 7.02 -22.42 -9.47
CA SER A 16 8.09 -22.44 -10.48
C SER A 16 7.53 -22.13 -11.87
N ASP A 17 8.30 -21.40 -12.68
CA ASP A 17 7.89 -21.05 -14.06
C ASP A 17 7.59 -22.30 -14.91
N VAL A 18 8.23 -23.43 -14.60
CA VAL A 18 8.02 -24.73 -15.26
C VAL A 18 6.59 -25.22 -15.06
N SER A 19 6.12 -25.28 -13.81
CA SER A 19 4.76 -25.74 -13.51
C SER A 19 3.68 -24.77 -14.03
N VAL A 20 4.00 -23.48 -14.11
CA VAL A 20 3.11 -22.47 -14.70
C VAL A 20 3.02 -22.67 -16.22
N SER A 21 4.13 -22.98 -16.87
CA SER A 21 4.17 -23.25 -18.32
C SER A 21 3.39 -24.52 -18.68
N GLU A 22 3.54 -25.59 -17.89
CA GLU A 22 2.79 -26.83 -18.07
C GLU A 22 1.27 -26.61 -17.94
N ALA A 23 0.85 -25.88 -16.89
CA ALA A 23 -0.56 -25.55 -16.69
C ALA A 23 -1.11 -24.63 -17.80
N ALA A 24 -0.32 -23.68 -18.28
CA ALA A 24 -0.70 -22.80 -19.38
C ALA A 24 -0.87 -23.58 -20.70
N ASN A 25 0.03 -24.52 -20.97
CA ASN A 25 -0.07 -25.42 -22.12
C ASN A 25 -1.32 -26.31 -22.05
N TRP A 26 -1.65 -26.83 -20.86
CA TRP A 26 -2.84 -27.66 -20.67
C TRP A 26 -4.14 -26.87 -20.87
N ILE A 27 -4.17 -25.60 -20.45
CA ILE A 27 -5.32 -24.70 -20.63
C ILE A 27 -5.36 -24.07 -22.03
N GLY A 28 -4.24 -24.09 -22.76
CA GLY A 28 -4.08 -23.45 -24.06
C GLY A 28 -3.90 -21.92 -24.00
N CYS A 29 -3.58 -21.37 -22.83
CA CYS A 29 -3.39 -19.93 -22.62
C CYS A 29 -1.90 -19.56 -22.52
N SER A 30 -1.57 -18.28 -22.66
CA SER A 30 -0.17 -17.84 -22.60
C SER A 30 0.26 -17.49 -21.17
N VAL A 31 1.53 -17.72 -20.83
CA VAL A 31 2.08 -17.38 -19.52
C VAL A 31 2.35 -15.87 -19.44
N MET A 32 1.83 -15.22 -18.39
CA MET A 32 2.12 -13.82 -18.09
C MET A 32 3.42 -13.70 -17.28
N LYS A 33 4.30 -12.77 -17.66
CA LYS A 33 5.48 -12.43 -16.84
C LYS A 33 5.03 -11.81 -15.52
N ALA A 34 5.73 -12.16 -14.44
CA ALA A 34 5.41 -11.73 -13.08
C ALA A 34 5.30 -10.20 -12.88
N LEU A 35 5.90 -9.41 -13.77
CA LEU A 35 5.78 -7.96 -13.82
C LEU A 35 4.79 -7.57 -14.93
N PHE A 36 3.56 -7.25 -14.56
CA PHE A 36 2.54 -6.79 -15.52
C PHE A 36 1.90 -5.48 -15.05
N ARG A 37 1.43 -4.67 -16.00
CA ARG A 37 0.79 -3.38 -15.71
C ARG A 37 -0.72 -3.56 -15.52
N TYR A 38 -1.20 -3.37 -14.30
CA TYR A 38 -2.64 -3.35 -14.00
C TYR A 38 -3.09 -1.95 -13.61
N LEU A 39 -4.10 -1.41 -14.31
CA LEU A 39 -4.59 -0.03 -14.12
C LEU A 39 -3.45 1.01 -14.13
N GLY A 40 -2.43 0.73 -14.94
CA GLY A 40 -1.21 1.51 -15.08
C GLY A 40 -0.11 1.17 -14.09
N ILE A 41 -0.36 0.48 -12.96
CA ILE A 41 0.66 0.21 -11.93
C ILE A 41 1.34 -1.12 -12.19
N MET A 42 2.65 -1.20 -11.95
CA MET A 42 3.41 -2.44 -12.08
C MET A 42 3.06 -3.35 -10.90
N VAL A 43 2.38 -4.46 -11.18
CA VAL A 43 2.02 -5.50 -10.22
C VAL A 43 3.08 -6.60 -10.29
N GLY A 44 3.53 -7.05 -9.12
CA GLY A 44 4.57 -8.09 -8.97
C GLY A 44 6.00 -7.57 -8.77
N GLY A 45 6.22 -6.25 -8.83
CA GLY A 45 7.48 -5.63 -8.42
C GLY A 45 7.74 -5.78 -6.92
N ASN A 46 9.01 -5.74 -6.50
CA ASN A 46 9.34 -5.77 -5.08
C ASN A 46 9.02 -4.40 -4.44
N MET A 47 7.76 -4.22 -4.02
CA MET A 47 7.28 -2.99 -3.39
C MET A 47 7.94 -2.61 -2.06
N SER A 48 8.91 -3.39 -1.57
CA SER A 48 9.82 -2.94 -0.51
C SER A 48 10.94 -2.02 -1.00
N LEU A 49 11.17 -1.91 -2.31
CA LEU A 49 12.18 -1.06 -2.93
C LEU A 49 11.59 0.29 -3.34
N VAL A 50 12.27 1.38 -2.96
CA VAL A 50 11.84 2.77 -3.27
C VAL A 50 11.72 3.02 -4.78
N ARG A 51 12.57 2.41 -5.61
CA ARG A 51 12.59 2.58 -7.08
C ARG A 51 11.30 2.11 -7.76
N GLU A 52 10.62 1.11 -7.19
CA GLU A 52 9.34 0.61 -7.70
C GLU A 52 8.19 1.61 -7.46
N TRP A 53 8.37 2.59 -6.56
CA TRP A 53 7.39 3.63 -6.24
C TRP A 53 7.48 4.85 -7.15
N ASP A 54 8.57 5.02 -7.91
CA ASP A 54 8.81 6.21 -8.71
C ASP A 54 7.70 6.45 -9.75
N GLU A 55 7.20 5.38 -10.36
CA GLU A 55 6.12 5.50 -11.35
C GLU A 55 4.79 5.93 -10.72
N SER A 56 4.48 5.42 -9.53
CA SER A 56 3.30 5.83 -8.77
C SER A 56 3.41 7.29 -8.33
N ILE A 57 4.58 7.71 -7.87
CA ILE A 57 4.89 9.11 -7.50
C ILE A 57 4.77 10.02 -8.73
N ALA A 58 5.27 9.60 -9.89
CA ALA A 58 5.19 10.38 -11.13
C ALA A 58 3.73 10.62 -11.57
N LYS A 59 2.87 9.61 -11.46
CA LYS A 59 1.43 9.75 -11.75
C LYS A 59 0.73 10.68 -10.77
N LEU A 60 1.07 10.59 -9.48
CA LEU A 60 0.55 11.51 -8.48
C LEU A 60 1.01 12.94 -8.75
N LYS A 61 2.29 13.15 -9.05
CA LYS A 61 2.82 14.46 -9.45
C LYS A 61 2.09 15.01 -10.67
N LYS A 62 1.80 14.18 -11.69
CA LYS A 62 1.04 14.58 -12.88
C LYS A 62 -0.43 14.90 -12.58
N LYS A 63 -1.07 14.18 -11.64
CA LYS A 63 -2.43 14.49 -11.19
C LYS A 63 -2.45 15.78 -10.36
N LEU A 64 -1.47 15.97 -9.49
CA LEU A 64 -1.31 17.17 -8.66
C LEU A 64 -0.94 18.40 -9.50
N SER A 65 -0.19 18.25 -10.60
CA SER A 65 0.11 19.37 -11.50
C SER A 65 -1.10 19.79 -12.33
N LYS A 66 -2.01 18.85 -12.66
CA LYS A 66 -3.32 19.14 -13.25
C LYS A 66 -4.31 19.72 -12.23
N CYS A 67 -4.20 19.32 -10.97
CA CYS A 67 -5.03 19.87 -9.89
C CYS A 67 -4.57 21.30 -9.59
N LYS A 68 -5.50 22.24 -9.39
CA LYS A 68 -5.18 23.65 -9.10
C LYS A 68 -4.56 23.80 -7.69
N LEU A 69 -3.32 23.35 -7.50
CA LEU A 69 -2.55 23.60 -6.27
C LEU A 69 -2.27 25.10 -6.07
N LYS A 70 -2.33 25.89 -7.15
CA LYS A 70 -2.10 27.35 -7.10
C LYS A 70 -3.27 28.15 -6.52
N THR A 71 -4.49 27.61 -6.49
CA THR A 71 -5.68 28.29 -5.92
C THR A 71 -5.98 27.86 -4.48
N LEU A 72 -5.19 26.94 -3.92
CA LEU A 72 -5.38 26.43 -2.57
C LEU A 72 -4.44 27.13 -1.59
N SER A 73 -4.97 27.44 -0.40
CA SER A 73 -4.16 27.93 0.71
C SER A 73 -3.03 26.95 1.04
N VAL A 74 -1.97 27.43 1.72
CA VAL A 74 -0.86 26.56 2.19
C VAL A 74 -1.39 25.36 2.98
N GLY A 75 -2.40 25.59 3.84
CA GLY A 75 -3.09 24.53 4.58
C GLY A 75 -3.86 23.56 3.68
N GLY A 76 -4.62 24.07 2.70
CA GLY A 76 -5.36 23.23 1.74
C GLY A 76 -4.43 22.35 0.89
N ARG A 77 -3.27 22.88 0.50
CA ARG A 77 -2.22 22.11 -0.20
C ARG A 77 -1.65 20.99 0.67
N LEU A 78 -1.37 21.27 1.95
CA LEU A 78 -0.85 20.27 2.88
C LEU A 78 -1.88 19.16 3.16
N THR A 79 -3.16 19.52 3.36
CA THR A 79 -4.25 18.56 3.56
C THR A 79 -4.46 17.69 2.32
N LEU A 80 -4.44 18.28 1.13
CA LEU A 80 -4.56 17.53 -0.13
C LEU A 80 -3.38 16.57 -0.32
N LEU A 81 -2.15 17.02 -0.03
CA LEU A 81 -0.96 16.16 -0.09
C LEU A 81 -1.07 14.99 0.89
N LYS A 82 -1.48 15.25 2.14
CA LYS A 82 -1.69 14.21 3.16
C LYS A 82 -2.77 13.22 2.73
N ALA A 83 -3.89 13.69 2.17
CA ALA A 83 -4.97 12.83 1.69
C ALA A 83 -4.52 11.95 0.52
N VAL A 84 -3.80 12.53 -0.45
CA VAL A 84 -3.29 11.80 -1.63
C VAL A 84 -2.25 10.76 -1.24
N LEU A 85 -1.31 11.10 -0.35
CA LEU A 85 -0.32 10.14 0.16
C LEU A 85 -0.98 9.05 1.01
N GLY A 86 -1.98 9.40 1.82
CA GLY A 86 -2.75 8.45 2.62
C GLY A 86 -3.49 7.43 1.75
N LEU A 87 -4.27 7.90 0.76
CA LEU A 87 -4.98 7.03 -0.18
C LEU A 87 -4.04 6.17 -1.01
N THR A 88 -2.89 6.71 -1.41
CA THR A 88 -1.86 5.95 -2.14
C THR A 88 -1.27 4.85 -1.27
N SER A 89 -0.96 5.15 -0.01
CA SER A 89 -0.44 4.17 0.94
C SER A 89 -1.47 3.05 1.18
N ILE A 90 -2.73 3.43 1.40
CA ILE A 90 -3.83 2.46 1.59
C ILE A 90 -4.01 1.58 0.35
N TYR A 91 -4.11 2.18 -0.84
CA TYR A 91 -4.29 1.45 -2.10
C TYR A 91 -3.14 0.46 -2.36
N ASN A 92 -1.90 0.86 -2.07
CA ASN A 92 -0.76 -0.03 -2.21
C ASN A 92 -0.70 -1.11 -1.13
N MET A 93 -1.09 -0.82 0.12
CA MET A 93 -1.22 -1.86 1.16
C MET A 93 -2.33 -2.87 0.84
N SER A 94 -3.40 -2.45 0.15
CA SER A 94 -4.46 -3.35 -0.32
C SER A 94 -4.01 -4.22 -1.50
N LEU A 95 -3.20 -3.69 -2.42
CA LEU A 95 -2.67 -4.44 -3.57
C LEU A 95 -1.49 -5.35 -3.20
N PHE A 96 -0.65 -4.94 -2.28
CA PHE A 96 0.56 -5.65 -1.90
C PHE A 96 0.44 -6.13 -0.46
N LYS A 97 0.34 -7.45 -0.30
CA LYS A 97 0.31 -8.09 1.02
C LYS A 97 1.58 -7.70 1.79
N ALA A 98 1.46 -6.74 2.71
CA ALA A 98 2.58 -6.32 3.53
C ALA A 98 3.10 -7.53 4.30
N LYS A 99 4.33 -7.98 4.00
CA LYS A 99 4.99 -9.09 4.72
C LYS A 99 5.37 -8.73 6.16
N ARG A 100 5.03 -7.54 6.63
CA ARG A 100 5.24 -7.16 8.02
C ARG A 100 4.12 -7.77 8.85
N LYS A 101 4.43 -8.89 9.50
CA LYS A 101 3.68 -9.36 10.67
C LYS A 101 3.46 -8.14 11.56
N ILE A 102 2.20 -7.73 11.73
CA ILE A 102 1.83 -6.75 12.73
C ILE A 102 2.25 -7.38 14.06
N ALA A 103 3.32 -6.87 14.65
CA ALA A 103 3.73 -7.29 15.97
C ALA A 103 2.66 -6.75 16.92
N TRP A 104 1.77 -7.62 17.38
CA TRP A 104 0.80 -7.29 18.42
C TRP A 104 1.58 -7.05 19.71
N VAL A 105 1.88 -5.78 19.99
CA VAL A 105 2.49 -5.38 21.25
C VAL A 105 1.36 -5.14 22.24
N LYS A 106 1.42 -5.81 23.41
CA LYS A 106 0.46 -5.58 24.50
C LYS A 106 0.42 -4.08 24.83
N TRP A 107 -0.78 -3.50 24.86
CA TRP A 107 -0.99 -2.08 25.14
C TRP A 107 -0.33 -1.63 26.45
N SER A 108 -0.26 -2.49 27.47
CA SER A 108 0.46 -2.23 28.72
C SER A 108 1.94 -1.89 28.51
N LYS A 109 2.61 -2.54 27.55
CA LYS A 109 4.00 -2.25 27.20
C LYS A 109 4.13 -0.98 26.35
N VAL A 110 3.11 -0.65 25.57
CA VAL A 110 3.05 0.61 24.80
C VAL A 110 2.91 1.82 25.73
N LEU A 111 2.09 1.69 26.77
CA LEU A 111 1.83 2.72 27.79
C LEU A 111 2.96 2.84 28.83
N ALA A 112 3.75 1.78 29.03
CA ALA A 112 4.86 1.82 29.96
C ALA A 112 5.92 2.86 29.55
N SER A 113 6.51 3.53 30.55
CA SER A 113 7.56 4.52 30.33
C SER A 113 8.78 3.89 29.65
N LYS A 114 9.47 4.69 28.84
CA LYS A 114 10.70 4.28 28.14
C LYS A 114 11.80 3.80 29.10
N LYS A 115 11.79 4.27 30.35
CA LYS A 115 12.69 3.82 31.43
C LYS A 115 12.49 2.34 31.83
N PHE A 116 11.31 1.77 31.59
CA PHE A 116 10.97 0.38 31.90
C PHE A 116 10.80 -0.49 30.63
N GLY A 117 11.40 -0.08 29.50
CA GLY A 117 11.34 -0.82 28.25
C GLY A 117 9.99 -0.76 27.52
N GLY A 118 9.16 0.22 27.84
CA GLY A 118 7.93 0.53 27.11
C GLY A 118 8.09 1.62 26.05
N LEU A 119 7.02 1.90 25.31
CA LEU A 119 7.05 2.87 24.20
C LEU A 119 6.81 4.32 24.64
N GLY A 120 6.37 4.55 25.89
CA GLY A 120 6.13 5.88 26.46
C GLY A 120 4.96 6.64 25.83
N VAL A 121 4.04 5.94 25.15
CA VAL A 121 2.86 6.58 24.55
C VAL A 121 1.85 6.84 25.66
N SER A 122 1.46 8.10 25.85
CA SER A 122 0.45 8.48 26.82
C SER A 122 -0.91 7.86 26.46
N SER A 123 -1.62 7.35 27.48
CA SER A 123 -2.92 6.71 27.27
C SER A 123 -3.92 7.71 26.69
N PHE A 124 -4.59 7.32 25.60
CA PHE A 124 -5.70 8.10 25.03
C PHE A 124 -6.80 8.36 26.07
N PHE A 125 -7.03 7.43 27.00
CA PHE A 125 -7.97 7.62 28.10
C PHE A 125 -7.53 8.73 29.06
N ALA A 126 -6.24 8.77 29.42
CA ALA A 126 -5.69 9.81 30.28
C ALA A 126 -5.72 11.19 29.59
N LEU A 127 -5.40 11.24 28.29
CA LEU A 127 -5.48 12.46 27.49
C LEU A 127 -6.93 12.95 27.36
N ASN A 128 -7.89 12.06 27.07
CA ASN A 128 -9.29 12.43 26.94
C ASN A 128 -9.86 12.94 28.27
N ARG A 129 -9.48 12.32 29.39
CA ARG A 129 -9.89 12.76 30.73
C ARG A 129 -9.23 14.11 31.11
N ALA A 130 -7.97 14.33 30.76
CA ALA A 130 -7.30 15.61 30.97
C ALA A 130 -7.90 16.75 30.12
N LEU A 131 -8.42 16.44 28.94
CA LEU A 131 -9.14 17.39 28.09
C LEU A 131 -10.52 17.76 28.67
N ILE A 132 -11.21 16.81 29.30
CA ILE A 132 -12.50 17.05 29.98
C ILE A 132 -12.32 17.95 31.22
N PHE A 133 -11.24 17.82 31.97
CA PHE A 133 -10.94 18.68 33.13
C PHE A 133 -10.48 20.10 32.75
N LYS A 134 -10.27 20.39 31.46
CA LYS A 134 -9.88 21.72 30.95
C LYS A 134 -11.07 22.60 30.54
N TRP A 135 -12.31 22.12 30.71
CA TRP A 135 -13.55 22.86 30.48
C TRP A 135 -14.38 22.91 31.76
#